data_AF-A0A0C9V3B5-F1
#
_entry.id   AF-A0A0C9V3B5-F1
#
_cell.length_a   1.000
_cell.length_b   1.000
_cell.length_c   1.000
_cell.angle_alpha   90.00
_cell.angle_beta   90.00
_cell.angle_gamma   90.00
#
_symmetry.space_group_name_H-M   'P 1'
#
loop_
_entity.id
_entity.type
_entity.pdbx_description
1 polymer ?
#
loop_
_entity_poly.entity_id
_entity_poly.type
_entity_poly.pdbx_seq_one_letter_code
_entity_poly.pdbx_strand_id
1 'polypeptide(L)'
;RNGDMRGPCPGLNTLASHGYPPRNGIVTPTQIINVVSDGFGMDDTLAVQLAYATMLVDGNPLMNLMSIGGKSSLTGPDPPKPAIVGGVDTHAVLEGDASMTRGDFFLGDNHSFNQTLFNEVR
;
A
#
# COMPACT_ATOMS: atom_id res chain seq x y z
N ARG A 1 -8.15 13.34 -4.50
CA ARG A 1 -7.87 14.36 -5.55
C ARG A 1 -7.39 13.60 -6.77
N ASN A 2 -7.46 14.16 -7.98
CA ASN A 2 -6.97 13.43 -9.16
C ASN A 2 -5.49 13.07 -8.97
N GLY A 3 -5.16 11.78 -9.08
CA GLY A 3 -3.79 11.26 -8.93
C GLY A 3 -3.36 10.87 -7.52
N ASP A 4 -4.23 10.96 -6.49
CA ASP A 4 -3.90 10.43 -5.16
C ASP A 4 -4.04 8.89 -5.15
N MET A 5 -2.99 8.19 -4.74
CA MET A 5 -2.97 6.73 -4.67
C MET A 5 -3.56 6.22 -3.36
N ARG A 6 -4.45 5.22 -3.47
CA ARG A 6 -5.02 4.43 -2.38
C ARG A 6 -5.07 2.98 -2.84
N GLY A 7 -4.98 2.05 -1.91
CA GLY A 7 -4.88 0.62 -2.22
C GLY A 7 -5.68 -0.27 -1.27
N PRO A 8 -5.27 -1.54 -1.09
CA PRO A 8 -6.02 -2.50 -0.29
C PRO A 8 -5.90 -2.25 1.23
N CYS A 9 -4.89 -1.52 1.69
CA CYS A 9 -4.65 -1.28 3.12
C CYS A 9 -5.49 -0.09 3.66
N PRO A 10 -6.54 -0.33 4.47
CA PRO A 10 -7.37 0.75 5.01
C PRO A 10 -6.60 1.69 5.97
N GLY A 11 -5.59 1.17 6.69
CA GLY A 11 -4.76 1.98 7.59
C GLY A 11 -3.97 3.06 6.84
N LEU A 12 -3.18 2.68 5.84
CA LEU A 12 -2.41 3.62 5.03
C LEU A 12 -3.32 4.59 4.25
N ASN A 13 -4.45 4.09 3.76
CA ASN A 13 -5.45 4.93 3.09
C ASN A 13 -5.98 6.03 3.99
N THR A 14 -6.25 5.71 5.26
CA THR A 14 -6.72 6.65 6.26
C THR A 14 -5.64 7.67 6.58
N LEU A 15 -4.42 7.24 6.90
CA LEU A 15 -3.31 8.14 7.23
C LEU A 15 -3.03 9.13 6.09
N ALA A 16 -2.92 8.66 4.85
CA ALA A 16 -2.70 9.52 3.69
C ALA A 16 -3.86 10.50 3.46
N SER A 17 -5.10 10.09 3.74
CA SER A 17 -6.28 10.98 3.66
C SER A 17 -6.30 12.03 4.77
N HIS A 18 -5.72 11.73 5.93
CA HIS A 18 -5.53 12.68 7.02
C HIS A 18 -4.27 13.55 6.86
N GLY A 19 -3.38 13.19 5.94
CA GLY A 19 -2.16 13.95 5.64
C GLY A 19 -1.02 13.68 6.62
N TYR A 20 -1.01 12.50 7.25
CA TYR A 20 0.14 12.03 8.02
C TYR A 20 1.35 11.80 7.07
N PRO A 21 1.27 10.87 6.09
CA PRO A 21 2.19 10.86 4.96
C PRO A 21 1.70 11.78 3.83
N PRO A 22 2.50 11.98 2.77
CA PRO A 22 2.07 12.67 1.56
C PRO A 22 0.70 12.18 1.06
N ARG A 23 -0.23 13.12 0.84
CA ARG A 23 -1.63 12.82 0.48
C ARG A 23 -1.77 12.07 -0.85
N ASN A 24 -0.78 12.19 -1.72
CA ASN A 24 -0.70 11.51 -3.00
C ASN A 24 -0.45 9.99 -2.89
N GLY A 25 -0.14 9.47 -1.69
CA GLY A 25 0.06 8.04 -1.47
C GLY A 25 1.39 7.50 -1.98
N ILE A 26 2.38 8.37 -2.24
CA ILE A 26 3.76 7.98 -2.56
C ILE A 26 4.63 8.25 -1.35
N VAL A 27 5.28 7.21 -0.82
CA VAL A 27 5.90 7.23 0.51
C VAL A 27 7.25 6.54 0.52
N THR A 28 8.08 6.92 1.48
CA THR A 28 9.29 6.19 1.89
C THR A 28 8.95 5.19 3.01
N PRO A 29 9.78 4.15 3.25
CA PRO A 29 9.57 3.21 4.36
C PRO A 29 9.55 3.91 5.72
N THR A 30 10.47 4.85 5.94
CA THR A 30 10.55 5.64 7.17
C THR A 30 9.31 6.48 7.40
N GLN A 31 8.73 7.07 6.34
CA GLN A 31 7.45 7.77 6.46
C GLN A 31 6.36 6.82 6.94
N ILE A 32 6.25 5.60 6.36
CA ILE A 32 5.27 4.62 6.83
C ILE A 32 5.47 4.32 8.32
N ILE A 33 6.69 3.94 8.72
CA ILE A 33 7.00 3.55 10.10
C ILE A 33 6.55 4.63 11.09
N ASN A 34 6.92 5.88 10.83
CA ASN A 34 6.56 7.00 11.69
C ASN A 34 5.04 7.21 11.70
N VAL A 35 4.37 7.23 10.55
CA VAL A 35 2.94 7.59 10.50
C VAL A 35 2.02 6.52 11.07
N VAL A 36 2.40 5.25 11.03
CA VAL A 36 1.59 4.17 11.63
C VAL A 36 1.78 4.11 13.15
N SER A 37 2.99 4.43 13.64
CA SER A 37 3.26 4.58 15.07
C SER A 37 2.53 5.82 15.62
N ASP A 38 2.71 6.98 14.99
CA ASP A 38 2.07 8.24 15.43
C ASP A 38 0.54 8.22 15.30
N GLY A 39 0.03 7.68 14.18
CA GLY A 39 -1.40 7.76 13.86
C GLY A 39 -2.25 6.65 14.47
N PHE A 40 -1.67 5.47 14.73
CA PHE A 40 -2.40 4.30 15.24
C PHE A 40 -1.76 3.63 16.45
N GLY A 41 -0.60 4.09 16.94
CA GLY A 41 0.12 3.43 18.02
C GLY A 41 0.61 2.03 17.64
N MET A 42 0.89 1.79 16.36
CA MET A 42 1.42 0.51 15.88
C MET A 42 2.81 0.26 16.48
N ASP A 43 3.06 -0.97 16.92
CA ASP A 43 4.38 -1.41 17.38
C ASP A 43 5.46 -1.19 16.30
N ASP A 44 6.60 -0.65 16.70
CA ASP A 44 7.68 -0.27 15.80
C ASP A 44 8.28 -1.49 15.08
N THR A 45 8.33 -2.66 15.73
CA THR A 45 8.86 -3.89 15.10
C THR A 45 7.96 -4.32 13.95
N LEU A 46 6.64 -4.32 14.17
CA LEU A 46 5.67 -4.61 13.12
C LEU A 46 5.72 -3.57 12.00
N ALA A 47 5.80 -2.28 12.35
CA ALA A 47 5.86 -1.19 11.39
C ALA A 47 7.09 -1.30 10.46
N VAL A 48 8.27 -1.59 11.04
CA VAL A 48 9.52 -1.81 10.31
C VAL A 48 9.38 -3.02 9.38
N GLN A 49 8.87 -4.15 9.89
CA GLN A 49 8.71 -5.36 9.09
C GLN A 49 7.81 -5.13 7.89
N LEU A 50 6.62 -4.53 8.08
CA LEU A 50 5.69 -4.27 6.99
C LEU A 50 6.26 -3.26 5.99
N ALA A 51 6.83 -2.15 6.46
CA ALA A 51 7.35 -1.10 5.57
C ALA A 51 8.50 -1.61 4.68
N TYR A 52 9.43 -2.38 5.24
CA TYR A 52 10.55 -2.92 4.45
C TYR A 52 10.17 -4.15 3.63
N ALA A 53 9.24 -4.99 4.09
CA ALA A 53 8.70 -6.06 3.27
C ALA A 53 8.00 -5.50 2.02
N THR A 54 7.14 -4.49 2.18
CA THR A 54 6.51 -3.79 1.04
C THR A 54 7.56 -3.13 0.14
N MET A 55 8.56 -2.44 0.69
CA MET A 55 9.61 -1.83 -0.13
C MET A 55 10.36 -2.86 -0.99
N LEU A 56 10.62 -4.04 -0.45
CA LEU A 56 11.36 -5.08 -1.15
C LEU A 56 10.59 -5.67 -2.35
N VAL A 57 9.27 -5.84 -2.21
CA VAL A 57 8.46 -6.55 -3.23
C VAL A 57 7.66 -5.62 -4.14
N ASP A 58 7.23 -4.47 -3.63
CA ASP A 58 6.34 -3.51 -4.33
C ASP A 58 6.95 -2.13 -4.56
N GLY A 59 8.01 -1.80 -3.82
CA GLY A 59 8.68 -0.50 -3.87
C GLY A 59 9.81 -0.40 -4.89
N ASN A 60 10.27 0.83 -5.11
CA ASN A 60 11.50 1.11 -5.85
C ASN A 60 12.65 1.35 -4.87
N PRO A 61 13.52 0.35 -4.61
CA PRO A 61 14.62 0.50 -3.66
C PRO A 61 15.70 1.48 -4.13
N LEU A 62 15.80 1.77 -5.43
CA LEU A 62 16.76 2.74 -5.96
C LEU A 62 16.33 4.18 -5.67
N MET A 63 15.03 4.41 -5.66
CA MET A 63 14.44 5.74 -5.38
C MET A 63 14.01 5.89 -3.92
N ASN A 64 14.00 4.80 -3.15
CA ASN A 64 13.46 4.71 -1.80
C ASN A 64 11.99 5.17 -1.70
N LEU A 65 11.20 4.86 -2.74
CA LEU A 65 9.79 5.28 -2.84
C LEU A 65 8.90 4.09 -3.21
N MET A 66 7.69 4.07 -2.66
CA MET A 66 6.64 3.10 -3.00
C MET A 66 5.26 3.73 -2.98
N SER A 67 4.32 3.12 -3.71
CA SER A 67 2.92 3.54 -3.78
C SER A 67 2.09 2.72 -2.80
N ILE A 68 1.22 3.35 -2.02
CA ILE A 68 0.26 2.66 -1.15
C ILE A 68 -0.97 2.11 -1.90
N GLY A 69 -1.02 2.31 -3.22
CA GLY A 69 -1.96 1.71 -4.15
C GLY A 69 -1.20 1.14 -5.34
N GLY A 70 -1.76 1.25 -6.55
CA GLY A 70 -1.16 0.69 -7.75
C GLY A 70 0.11 1.37 -8.26
N LYS A 71 0.58 0.90 -9.42
CA LYS A 71 1.84 1.33 -10.04
C LYS A 71 1.79 2.82 -10.38
N SER A 72 2.87 3.54 -10.07
CA SER A 72 2.96 4.98 -10.32
C SER A 72 4.33 5.35 -10.87
N SER A 73 4.37 6.22 -11.87
CA SER A 73 5.63 6.79 -12.38
C SER A 73 6.34 7.68 -11.35
N LEU A 74 5.63 8.09 -10.29
CA LEU A 74 6.19 8.88 -9.19
C LEU A 74 7.18 8.10 -8.32
N THR A 75 7.22 6.77 -8.41
CA THR A 75 8.27 5.94 -7.77
C THR A 75 9.55 5.88 -8.61
N GLY A 76 9.63 6.61 -9.73
CA GLY A 76 10.81 6.74 -10.59
C GLY A 76 10.99 5.59 -11.58
N PRO A 77 12.14 5.55 -12.29
CA PRO A 77 12.41 4.54 -13.32
C PRO A 77 12.45 3.13 -12.74
N ASP A 78 11.79 2.20 -13.42
CA ASP A 78 11.76 0.80 -12.99
C ASP A 78 13.15 0.15 -13.09
N PRO A 79 13.54 -0.67 -12.10
CA PRO A 79 14.68 -1.57 -12.23
C PRO A 79 14.41 -2.65 -13.30
N PRO A 80 15.45 -3.36 -13.76
CA PRO A 80 15.28 -4.46 -14.69
C PRO A 80 14.35 -5.55 -14.15
N LYS A 81 13.67 -6.24 -15.06
CA LYS A 81 12.90 -7.46 -14.74
C LYS A 81 13.79 -8.47 -14.01
N PRO A 82 13.24 -9.25 -13.07
CA PRO A 82 11.81 -9.49 -12.82
C PRO A 82 11.15 -8.54 -11.81
N ALA A 83 11.81 -7.49 -11.33
CA ALA A 83 11.22 -6.54 -10.39
C ALA A 83 10.02 -5.80 -11.02
N ILE A 84 8.93 -5.66 -10.25
CA ILE A 84 7.63 -5.16 -10.74
C ILE A 84 7.45 -3.68 -10.41
N VAL A 85 7.80 -3.29 -9.17
CA VAL A 85 7.56 -1.94 -8.62
C VAL A 85 6.12 -1.50 -8.88
N GLY A 86 5.18 -2.37 -8.50
CA GLY A 86 3.77 -2.22 -8.84
C GLY A 86 2.95 -1.50 -7.76
N GLY A 87 3.55 -1.18 -6.62
CA GLY A 87 2.81 -0.70 -5.46
C GLY A 87 1.94 -1.79 -4.82
N VAL A 88 1.27 -1.45 -3.73
CA VAL A 88 0.57 -2.41 -2.87
C VAL A 88 -0.63 -3.09 -3.55
N ASP A 89 -1.12 -2.60 -4.69
CA ASP A 89 -2.17 -3.31 -5.46
C ASP A 89 -1.62 -4.55 -6.20
N THR A 90 -0.30 -4.77 -6.21
CA THR A 90 0.30 -5.93 -6.88
C THR A 90 -0.07 -7.22 -6.16
N HIS A 91 -0.77 -8.08 -6.88
CA HIS A 91 -1.19 -9.37 -6.36
C HIS A 91 -0.02 -10.36 -6.20
N ALA A 92 -0.15 -11.26 -5.22
CA ALA A 92 0.74 -12.39 -4.93
C ALA A 92 2.18 -12.02 -4.51
N VAL A 93 2.36 -10.81 -3.97
CA VAL A 93 3.62 -10.37 -3.35
C VAL A 93 3.41 -9.91 -1.91
N LEU A 94 2.47 -8.98 -1.70
CA LEU A 94 1.96 -8.58 -0.39
C LEU A 94 0.43 -8.69 -0.35
N GLU A 95 -0.24 -8.16 -1.37
CA GLU A 95 -1.68 -8.30 -1.56
C GLU A 95 -2.04 -9.75 -1.96
N GLY A 96 -3.19 -10.24 -1.49
CA GLY A 96 -3.63 -11.60 -1.73
C GLY A 96 -5.13 -11.81 -1.49
N ASP A 97 -5.56 -13.03 -1.79
CA ASP A 97 -6.97 -13.44 -1.76
C ASP A 97 -7.54 -13.54 -0.34
N ALA A 98 -8.88 -13.64 -0.27
CA ALA A 98 -9.68 -13.71 0.95
C ALA A 98 -9.57 -12.45 1.84
N SER A 99 -9.37 -11.29 1.22
CA SER A 99 -9.43 -9.99 1.89
C SER A 99 -10.83 -9.72 2.48
N MET A 100 -10.90 -9.14 3.68
CA MET A 100 -12.18 -8.92 4.39
C MET A 100 -13.14 -7.97 3.67
N THR A 101 -12.61 -6.98 2.94
CA THR A 101 -13.41 -5.89 2.35
C THR A 101 -13.02 -5.55 0.92
N ARG A 102 -12.14 -6.34 0.31
CA ARG A 102 -11.63 -6.23 -1.07
C ARG A 102 -11.86 -7.56 -1.76
N GLY A 103 -12.15 -7.55 -3.05
CA GLY A 103 -12.31 -8.79 -3.81
C GLY A 103 -10.97 -9.50 -4.06
N ASP A 104 -11.03 -10.77 -4.43
CA ASP A 104 -9.85 -11.50 -4.90
C ASP A 104 -9.40 -10.97 -6.26
N PHE A 105 -8.09 -11.02 -6.55
CA PHE A 105 -7.53 -10.49 -7.80
C PHE A 105 -8.15 -11.13 -9.04
N PHE A 106 -8.45 -12.43 -8.97
CA PHE A 106 -9.11 -13.15 -10.06
C PHE A 106 -10.49 -12.57 -10.44
N LEU A 107 -11.17 -11.90 -9.51
CA LEU A 107 -12.47 -11.27 -9.73
C LEU A 107 -12.38 -9.87 -10.34
N GLY A 108 -11.16 -9.32 -10.46
CA GLY A 108 -10.84 -8.14 -11.26
C GLY A 108 -10.44 -6.87 -10.48
N ASP A 109 -10.86 -6.72 -9.22
CA ASP A 109 -10.51 -5.57 -8.38
C ASP A 109 -10.18 -6.03 -6.95
N ASN A 110 -8.89 -5.92 -6.61
CA ASN A 110 -8.30 -6.37 -5.35
C ASN A 110 -8.03 -5.25 -4.33
N HIS A 111 -8.37 -4.01 -4.63
CA HIS A 111 -7.94 -2.86 -3.83
C HIS A 111 -9.10 -1.92 -3.47
N SER A 112 -10.10 -1.79 -4.34
CA SER A 112 -11.28 -0.98 -4.07
C SER A 112 -12.12 -1.58 -2.95
N PHE A 113 -12.72 -0.71 -2.16
CA PHE A 113 -13.68 -1.12 -1.14
C PHE A 113 -14.89 -1.82 -1.76
N ASN A 114 -15.23 -2.99 -1.24
CA ASN A 114 -16.39 -3.78 -1.63
C ASN A 114 -17.45 -3.74 -0.52
N GLN A 115 -18.57 -3.06 -0.80
CA GLN A 115 -19.67 -2.91 0.15
C GLN A 115 -20.35 -4.24 0.49
N THR A 116 -20.44 -5.17 -0.46
CA THR A 116 -21.04 -6.49 -0.23
C THR A 116 -20.21 -7.26 0.80
N LEU A 117 -18.89 -7.34 0.60
CA LEU A 117 -17.99 -7.99 1.56
C LEU A 117 -17.99 -7.28 2.92
N PHE A 118 -18.02 -5.94 2.93
CA PHE A 118 -18.10 -5.18 4.18
C PHE A 118 -19.37 -5.49 5.00
N ASN A 119 -20.51 -5.72 4.34
CA ASN A 119 -21.75 -6.10 5.02
C ASN A 119 -21.68 -7.50 5.67
N GLU A 120 -20.70 -8.32 5.29
CA GLU A 120 -20.48 -9.67 5.85
C GLU A 120 -19.51 -9.65 7.04
N VAL A 121 -18.73 -8.59 7.21
CA VAL A 121 -17.85 -8.41 8.37
C VAL A 121 -18.71 -8.28 9.62
N ARG A 122 -18.49 -9.19 10.57
CA ARG A 122 -19.23 -9.25 11.85
C ARG A 122 -18.42 -8.67 12.99
#